data_AF-A0A183CFJ5-F1
#
_entry.id   AF-A0A183CFJ5-F1
#
_cell.length_a   1.000
_cell.length_b   1.000
_cell.length_c   1.000
_cell.angle_alpha   90.00
_cell.angle_beta   90.00
_cell.angle_gamma   90.00
#
_symmetry.space_group_name_H-M   'P 1'
#
loop_
_entity.id
_entity.type
_entity.pdbx_description
1 polymer ?
#
loop_
_entity_poly.entity_id
_entity_poly.type
_entity_poly.pdbx_seq_one_letter_code
_entity_poly.pdbx_strand_id
1 'polypeptide(L)'
;MRRDGLCHLANGKPLPMAYRKEYRMLTDDERRRFHAAMNELKRQGIYRFFATQHRRVATGGAHSGPAFLPWHREFVKRFEIALRLIDPTLAMPYWDSVMDNYLPDPQDSIFFSPLFVGDTDPNGFVVNGPFAYWRTLEGRSTILRDLGKDAQLFTERQLAAVAAERNIWNVLSYTVPFRGCPIPANFDALEYSYTNIHFWVGGDLATPELSEK
;
A
#
# COMPACT_ATOMS: atom_id res chain seq x y z
N MET A 1 -19.60 25.07 7.09
CA MET A 1 -19.35 24.25 8.30
C MET A 1 -20.44 24.56 9.31
N ARG A 2 -21.12 23.55 9.86
CA ARG A 2 -22.02 23.75 11.00
C ARG A 2 -21.17 23.98 12.27
N ARG A 3 -21.76 24.61 13.29
CA ARG A 3 -21.06 25.09 14.51
C ARG A 3 -20.61 23.98 15.47
N ASP A 4 -20.78 22.72 15.10
CA ASP A 4 -20.42 21.54 15.90
C ASP A 4 -19.00 21.02 15.63
N GLY A 5 -18.27 21.61 14.68
CA GLY A 5 -16.91 21.18 14.34
C GLY A 5 -16.85 19.84 13.60
N LEU A 6 -18.01 19.31 13.18
CA LEU A 6 -18.11 18.03 12.49
C LEU A 6 -18.24 18.23 10.97
N CYS A 7 -17.62 17.33 10.22
CA CYS A 7 -17.90 17.19 8.80
C CYS A 7 -19.19 16.39 8.63
N HIS A 8 -20.13 16.87 7.80
CA HIS A 8 -21.38 16.16 7.52
C HIS A 8 -21.41 15.70 6.07
N LEU A 9 -21.95 14.50 5.87
CA LEU A 9 -22.30 13.96 4.56
C LEU A 9 -23.48 14.73 3.96
N ALA A 10 -23.72 14.58 2.66
CA ALA A 10 -24.85 15.20 1.96
C ALA A 10 -26.22 14.84 2.58
N ASN A 11 -26.32 13.66 3.20
CA ASN A 11 -27.52 13.20 3.90
C ASN A 11 -27.64 13.73 5.35
N GLY A 12 -26.78 14.68 5.76
CA GLY A 12 -26.80 15.31 7.08
C GLY A 12 -26.14 14.51 8.20
N LYS A 13 -25.79 13.24 7.98
CA LYS A 13 -25.09 12.42 8.98
C LYS A 13 -23.65 12.90 9.17
N PRO A 14 -23.09 12.86 10.40
CA PRO A 14 -21.69 13.15 10.62
C PRO A 14 -20.82 12.13 9.86
N LEU A 15 -19.74 12.60 9.25
CA LEU A 15 -18.70 11.78 8.67
C LEU A 15 -17.96 11.07 9.82
N PRO A 16 -18.03 9.73 9.93
CA PRO A 16 -17.39 9.02 11.03
C PRO A 16 -15.87 9.09 10.93
N MET A 17 -15.15 8.90 12.04
CA MET A 17 -13.71 8.65 12.00
C MET A 17 -13.43 7.39 11.15
N ALA A 18 -12.39 7.42 10.32
CA ALA A 18 -11.92 6.23 9.61
C ALA A 18 -11.17 5.31 10.57
N TYR A 19 -11.61 4.05 10.71
CA TYR A 19 -10.91 3.03 11.48
C TYR A 19 -10.31 1.99 10.53
N ARG A 20 -8.98 2.03 10.38
CA ARG A 20 -8.24 1.12 9.50
C ARG A 20 -8.03 -0.22 10.20
N LYS A 21 -8.54 -1.29 9.58
CA LYS A 21 -8.44 -2.67 10.09
C LYS A 21 -7.44 -3.46 9.26
N GLU A 22 -6.91 -4.53 9.84
CA GLU A 22 -6.22 -5.56 9.06
C GLU A 22 -7.21 -6.11 8.02
N TYR A 23 -6.79 -6.28 6.77
CA TYR A 23 -7.67 -6.60 5.65
C TYR A 23 -8.47 -7.90 5.86
N ARG A 24 -7.86 -8.92 6.47
CA ARG A 24 -8.48 -10.21 6.80
C ARG A 24 -9.47 -10.10 7.96
N MET A 25 -9.45 -9.01 8.71
CA MET A 25 -10.39 -8.71 9.79
C MET A 25 -11.60 -7.88 9.33
N LEU A 26 -11.68 -7.51 8.05
CA LEU A 26 -12.91 -6.95 7.49
C LEU A 26 -14.00 -8.02 7.46
N THR A 27 -15.21 -7.66 7.90
CA THR A 27 -16.40 -8.49 7.64
C THR A 27 -16.62 -8.66 6.14
N ASP A 28 -17.37 -9.70 5.75
CA ASP A 28 -17.68 -9.94 4.33
C ASP A 28 -18.37 -8.75 3.65
N ASP A 29 -19.21 -8.02 4.39
CA ASP A 29 -19.86 -6.81 3.90
C ASP A 29 -18.86 -5.66 3.72
N GLU A 30 -18.00 -5.39 4.70
CA GLU A 30 -16.95 -4.37 4.59
C GLU A 30 -15.99 -4.68 3.43
N ARG A 31 -15.56 -5.94 3.31
CA ARG A 31 -14.65 -6.39 2.26
C ARG A 31 -15.28 -6.25 0.87
N ARG A 32 -16.54 -6.66 0.71
CA ARG A 32 -17.29 -6.47 -0.55
C ARG A 32 -17.40 -4.99 -0.93
N ARG A 33 -17.77 -4.12 0.01
CA ARG A 33 -17.90 -2.68 -0.25
C ARG A 33 -16.55 -2.04 -0.56
N PHE A 34 -15.49 -2.46 0.13
CA PHE A 34 -14.12 -2.06 -0.17
C PHE A 34 -13.72 -2.45 -1.62
N HIS A 35 -13.91 -3.71 -2.02
CA HIS A 35 -13.62 -4.16 -3.38
C HIS A 35 -14.42 -3.41 -4.44
N ALA A 36 -15.71 -3.17 -4.19
CA ALA A 36 -16.56 -2.41 -5.10
C ALA A 36 -16.07 -0.96 -5.26
N ALA A 37 -15.72 -0.29 -4.15
CA ALA A 37 -15.21 1.08 -4.19
C ALA A 37 -13.83 1.18 -4.87
N MET A 38 -12.94 0.20 -4.65
CA MET A 38 -11.64 0.13 -5.35
C MET A 38 -11.81 -0.02 -6.86
N ASN A 39 -12.72 -0.90 -7.30
CA ASN A 39 -13.05 -1.08 -8.71
C ASN A 39 -13.68 0.18 -9.32
N GLU A 40 -14.50 0.90 -8.56
CA GLU A 40 -15.06 2.18 -9.01
C GLU A 40 -13.98 3.26 -9.15
N LEU A 41 -13.03 3.35 -8.23
CA LEU A 41 -11.85 4.23 -8.38
C LEU A 41 -11.03 3.88 -9.62
N LYS A 42 -10.86 2.58 -9.93
CA LYS A 42 -10.18 2.12 -11.15
C LYS A 42 -10.95 2.55 -12.40
N ARG A 43 -12.28 2.32 -12.43
CA ARG A 43 -13.17 2.66 -13.55
C ARG A 43 -13.21 4.17 -13.84
N GLN A 44 -13.22 5.00 -12.80
CA GLN A 44 -13.20 6.46 -12.93
C GLN A 44 -11.81 7.02 -13.30
N GLY A 45 -10.77 6.19 -13.38
CA GLY A 45 -9.40 6.62 -13.64
C GLY A 45 -8.70 7.29 -12.44
N ILE A 46 -9.37 7.36 -11.28
CA ILE A 46 -8.80 7.94 -10.06
C ILE A 46 -7.65 7.08 -9.54
N TYR A 47 -7.79 5.75 -9.57
CA TYR A 47 -6.69 4.85 -9.20
C TYR A 47 -5.44 5.11 -10.07
N ARG A 48 -5.64 5.26 -11.38
CA ARG A 48 -4.56 5.58 -12.33
C ARG A 48 -3.92 6.95 -12.04
N PHE A 49 -4.72 7.94 -11.65
CA PHE A 49 -4.21 9.25 -11.25
C PHE A 49 -3.23 9.12 -10.09
N PHE A 50 -3.60 8.40 -9.02
CA PHE A 50 -2.75 8.16 -7.85
C PHE A 50 -1.46 7.42 -8.23
N ALA A 51 -1.56 6.30 -8.94
CA ALA A 51 -0.40 5.54 -9.40
C ALA A 51 0.56 6.38 -10.27
N THR A 52 0.01 7.30 -11.07
CA THR A 52 0.81 8.23 -11.88
C THR A 52 1.50 9.29 -11.02
N GLN A 53 0.88 9.75 -9.92
CA GLN A 53 1.51 10.69 -9.00
C GLN A 53 2.72 10.07 -8.32
N HIS A 54 2.59 8.85 -7.79
CA HIS A 54 3.71 8.11 -7.18
C HIS A 54 4.87 7.94 -8.15
N ARG A 55 4.60 7.39 -9.34
CA ARG A 55 5.62 7.21 -10.39
C ARG A 55 6.41 8.47 -10.72
N ARG A 56 5.76 9.63 -10.75
CA ARG A 56 6.40 10.91 -11.10
C ARG A 56 7.44 11.37 -10.07
N VAL A 57 7.32 10.91 -8.84
CA VAL A 57 8.17 11.35 -7.73
C VAL A 57 8.86 10.18 -7.03
N ALA A 58 8.84 8.99 -7.64
CA ALA A 58 9.34 7.76 -7.04
C ALA A 58 10.75 7.96 -6.46
N THR A 59 11.70 8.48 -7.22
CA THR A 59 13.04 8.80 -6.70
C THR A 59 13.13 10.22 -6.16
N GLY A 60 13.63 10.39 -4.93
CA GLY A 60 13.96 11.69 -4.33
C GLY A 60 12.76 12.51 -3.83
N GLY A 61 11.52 12.17 -4.24
CA GLY A 61 10.29 12.78 -3.75
C GLY A 61 9.53 11.88 -2.77
N ALA A 62 9.18 10.66 -3.20
CA ALA A 62 8.47 9.66 -2.41
C ALA A 62 9.41 8.63 -1.78
N HIS A 63 10.57 8.34 -2.38
CA HIS A 63 11.54 7.39 -1.88
C HIS A 63 12.94 8.00 -1.80
N SER A 64 13.89 7.22 -1.27
CA SER A 64 15.33 7.51 -1.24
C SER A 64 15.73 8.65 -0.29
N GLY A 65 14.85 9.05 0.63
CA GLY A 65 15.07 10.23 1.46
C GLY A 65 14.03 10.49 2.55
N PRO A 66 14.19 11.59 3.30
CA PRO A 66 13.39 11.89 4.49
C PRO A 66 11.89 12.07 4.23
N ALA A 67 11.51 12.30 2.97
CA ALA A 67 10.11 12.45 2.57
C ALA A 67 9.34 11.11 2.54
N PHE A 68 10.02 9.96 2.62
CA PHE A 68 9.40 8.63 2.47
C PHE A 68 8.14 8.44 3.33
N LEU A 69 8.25 8.56 4.65
CA LEU A 69 7.13 8.40 5.57
C LEU A 69 6.03 9.46 5.40
N PRO A 70 6.32 10.78 5.44
CA PRO A 70 5.27 11.80 5.35
C PRO A 70 4.58 11.81 3.98
N TRP A 71 5.31 11.56 2.89
CA TRP A 71 4.74 11.51 1.54
C TRP A 71 3.75 10.35 1.42
N HIS A 72 4.13 9.14 1.84
CA HIS A 72 3.23 7.97 1.77
C HIS A 72 2.04 8.10 2.73
N ARG A 73 2.22 8.74 3.91
CA ARG A 73 1.11 9.03 4.83
C ARG A 73 0.06 9.93 4.16
N GLU A 74 0.49 11.01 3.52
CA GLU A 74 -0.42 11.93 2.80
C GLU A 74 -1.03 11.26 1.56
N PHE A 75 -0.24 10.48 0.82
CA PHE A 75 -0.72 9.70 -0.31
C PHE A 75 -1.88 8.78 0.07
N VAL A 76 -1.67 7.93 1.10
CA VAL A 76 -2.71 7.02 1.60
C VAL A 76 -3.90 7.81 2.16
N LYS A 77 -3.66 8.98 2.77
CA LYS A 77 -4.76 9.81 3.27
C LYS A 77 -5.65 10.34 2.13
N ARG A 78 -5.06 10.83 1.04
CA ARG A 78 -5.80 11.28 -0.14
C ARG A 78 -6.51 10.14 -0.85
N PHE A 79 -5.87 8.98 -0.94
CA PHE A 79 -6.49 7.79 -1.50
C PHE A 79 -7.69 7.34 -0.66
N GLU A 80 -7.58 7.34 0.68
CA GLU A 80 -8.70 7.06 1.59
C GLU A 80 -9.83 8.09 1.46
N ILE A 81 -9.52 9.37 1.25
CA ILE A 81 -10.54 10.39 0.97
C ILE A 81 -11.29 10.04 -0.32
N ALA A 82 -10.58 9.69 -1.40
CA ALA A 82 -11.21 9.30 -2.66
C ALA A 82 -12.10 8.05 -2.52
N LEU A 83 -11.63 7.03 -1.80
CA LEU A 83 -12.44 5.85 -1.44
C LEU A 83 -13.72 6.25 -0.69
N ARG A 84 -13.60 7.18 0.26
CA ARG A 84 -14.72 7.64 1.10
C ARG A 84 -15.67 8.61 0.42
N LEU A 85 -15.30 9.17 -0.73
CA LEU A 85 -16.24 9.86 -1.62
C LEU A 85 -17.21 8.88 -2.29
N ILE A 86 -16.82 7.60 -2.44
CA ILE A 86 -17.68 6.54 -2.95
C ILE A 86 -18.51 5.93 -1.82
N ASP A 87 -17.87 5.48 -0.73
CA ASP A 87 -18.56 4.99 0.47
C ASP A 87 -17.92 5.61 1.74
N PRO A 88 -18.60 6.58 2.39
CA PRO A 88 -18.04 7.32 3.52
C PRO A 88 -17.87 6.49 4.79
N THR A 89 -18.36 5.25 4.81
CA THR A 89 -18.20 4.33 5.95
C THR A 89 -16.94 3.48 5.84
N LEU A 90 -16.28 3.46 4.68
CA LEU A 90 -15.04 2.71 4.48
C LEU A 90 -13.82 3.41 5.09
N ALA A 91 -12.77 2.63 5.32
CA ALA A 91 -11.43 3.08 5.63
C ALA A 91 -10.44 2.23 4.84
N MET A 92 -9.23 2.73 4.60
CA MET A 92 -8.20 1.92 3.96
C MET A 92 -7.76 0.79 4.90
N PRO A 93 -7.89 -0.50 4.53
CA PRO A 93 -7.33 -1.56 5.33
C PRO A 93 -5.79 -1.54 5.25
N TYR A 94 -5.14 -2.23 6.19
CA TYR A 94 -3.71 -2.51 6.11
C TYR A 94 -3.47 -4.02 5.96
N TRP A 95 -2.32 -4.37 5.41
CA TRP A 95 -1.84 -5.74 5.34
C TRP A 95 -0.73 -5.93 6.37
N ASP A 96 -0.96 -6.82 7.33
CA ASP A 96 0.09 -7.25 8.25
C ASP A 96 0.85 -8.44 7.65
N SER A 97 1.93 -8.15 6.92
CA SER A 97 2.75 -9.19 6.31
C SER A 97 3.59 -10.00 7.31
N VAL A 98 3.75 -9.53 8.56
CA VAL A 98 4.48 -10.29 9.58
C VAL A 98 3.73 -11.58 9.89
N MET A 99 2.39 -11.51 9.92
CA MET A 99 1.54 -12.70 10.10
C MET A 99 1.81 -13.77 9.04
N ASP A 100 2.00 -13.37 7.79
CA ASP A 100 2.24 -14.28 6.67
C ASP A 100 3.67 -14.83 6.67
N ASN A 101 4.61 -14.08 7.22
CA ASN A 101 6.01 -14.51 7.37
C ASN A 101 6.17 -15.67 8.38
N TYR A 102 5.15 -15.97 9.19
CA TYR A 102 5.13 -17.13 10.08
C TYR A 102 4.66 -18.43 9.41
N LEU A 103 4.17 -18.37 8.17
CA LEU A 103 3.81 -19.58 7.43
C LEU A 103 5.06 -20.38 7.03
N PRO A 104 4.96 -21.71 6.90
CA PRO A 104 6.04 -22.52 6.33
C PRO A 104 6.48 -22.04 4.94
N ASP A 105 5.50 -21.67 4.11
CA ASP A 105 5.72 -20.89 2.89
C ASP A 105 4.82 -19.65 2.94
N PRO A 106 5.37 -18.43 3.02
CA PRO A 106 4.60 -17.19 2.99
C PRO A 106 3.73 -17.02 1.73
N GLN A 107 4.03 -17.73 0.64
CA GLN A 107 3.21 -17.72 -0.59
C GLN A 107 1.85 -18.39 -0.39
N ASP A 108 1.70 -19.28 0.60
CA ASP A 108 0.44 -19.95 0.92
C ASP A 108 -0.56 -19.03 1.66
N SER A 109 -0.21 -17.75 1.84
CA SER A 109 -1.10 -16.80 2.51
C SER A 109 -2.43 -16.64 1.78
N ILE A 110 -3.53 -16.76 2.54
CA ILE A 110 -4.88 -16.47 2.06
C ILE A 110 -5.02 -15.04 1.53
N PHE A 111 -4.11 -14.13 1.87
CA PHE A 111 -4.08 -12.77 1.33
C PHE A 111 -4.07 -12.77 -0.21
N PHE A 112 -3.39 -13.74 -0.84
CA PHE A 112 -3.30 -13.89 -2.30
C PHE A 112 -4.36 -14.83 -2.88
N SER A 113 -5.47 -15.05 -2.17
CA SER A 113 -6.60 -15.84 -2.65
C SER A 113 -7.64 -14.98 -3.39
N PRO A 114 -8.59 -15.58 -4.14
CA PRO A 114 -9.70 -14.87 -4.77
C PRO A 114 -10.59 -14.10 -3.78
N LEU A 115 -10.54 -14.44 -2.49
CA LEU A 115 -11.28 -13.74 -1.44
C LEU A 115 -10.71 -12.35 -1.14
N PHE A 116 -9.43 -12.13 -1.42
CA PHE A 116 -8.66 -10.93 -1.10
C PHE A 116 -8.05 -10.31 -2.36
N VAL A 117 -6.74 -10.45 -2.61
CA VAL A 117 -6.10 -9.74 -3.74
C VAL A 117 -6.00 -10.55 -5.03
N GLY A 118 -6.54 -11.77 -5.06
CA GLY A 118 -6.52 -12.68 -6.22
C GLY A 118 -5.24 -13.50 -6.32
N ASP A 119 -5.36 -14.72 -6.85
CA ASP A 119 -4.24 -15.60 -7.14
C ASP A 119 -3.67 -15.39 -8.55
N THR A 120 -2.57 -16.06 -8.86
CA THR A 120 -1.90 -15.98 -10.16
C THR A 120 -1.96 -17.28 -10.96
N ASP A 121 -1.98 -17.17 -12.29
CA ASP A 121 -1.68 -18.29 -13.17
C ASP A 121 -0.18 -18.67 -13.13
N PRO A 122 0.26 -19.75 -13.82
CA PRO A 122 1.67 -20.14 -13.86
C PRO A 122 2.63 -19.11 -14.46
N ASN A 123 2.13 -18.07 -15.13
CA ASN A 123 2.92 -16.96 -15.68
C ASN A 123 2.95 -15.75 -14.73
N GLY A 124 2.33 -15.83 -13.55
CA GLY A 124 2.26 -14.75 -12.56
C GLY A 124 1.13 -13.75 -12.79
N PHE A 125 0.21 -13.99 -13.73
CA PHE A 125 -0.89 -13.06 -13.99
C PHE A 125 -2.04 -13.25 -13.00
N VAL A 126 -2.52 -12.17 -12.39
CA VAL A 126 -3.65 -12.20 -11.46
C VAL A 126 -4.96 -12.44 -12.20
N VAL A 127 -5.47 -13.66 -12.19
CA VAL A 127 -6.59 -14.11 -13.06
C VAL A 127 -7.94 -14.19 -12.36
N ASN A 128 -7.99 -14.05 -11.04
CA ASN A 128 -9.22 -14.06 -10.27
C ASN A 128 -9.19 -13.08 -9.08
N GLY A 129 -10.26 -13.10 -8.28
CA GLY A 129 -10.47 -12.15 -7.21
C GLY A 129 -10.95 -10.77 -7.69
N PRO A 130 -11.09 -9.81 -6.76
CA PRO A 130 -11.74 -8.53 -7.03
C PRO A 130 -10.94 -7.59 -7.93
N PHE A 131 -9.65 -7.85 -8.14
CA PHE A 131 -8.74 -7.00 -8.92
C PHE A 131 -8.20 -7.69 -10.18
N ALA A 132 -8.77 -8.84 -10.55
CA ALA A 132 -8.45 -9.50 -11.82
C ALA A 132 -8.70 -8.55 -12.99
N TYR A 133 -7.88 -8.69 -14.03
CA TYR A 133 -8.00 -7.91 -15.28
C TYR A 133 -7.89 -6.39 -15.11
N TRP A 134 -7.32 -5.93 -14.00
CA TRP A 134 -6.92 -4.54 -13.85
C TRP A 134 -5.82 -4.21 -14.84
N ARG A 135 -6.11 -3.28 -15.75
CA ARG A 135 -5.12 -2.79 -16.69
C ARG A 135 -4.04 -2.00 -15.96
N THR A 136 -2.78 -2.33 -16.22
CA THR A 136 -1.61 -1.69 -15.58
C THR A 136 -1.21 -0.41 -16.31
N LEU A 137 -0.31 0.39 -15.72
CA LEU A 137 0.21 1.61 -16.35
C LEU A 137 1.02 1.34 -17.63
N GLU A 138 1.56 0.13 -17.78
CA GLU A 138 2.35 -0.38 -18.92
C GLU A 138 1.44 -0.84 -20.06
N GLY A 139 0.12 -0.85 -19.82
CA GLY A 139 -0.87 -1.30 -20.79
C GLY A 139 -1.13 -2.81 -20.76
N ARG A 140 -0.53 -3.56 -19.83
CA ARG A 140 -0.87 -4.97 -19.60
C ARG A 140 -2.32 -5.07 -19.16
N SER A 141 -3.06 -6.05 -19.67
CA SER A 141 -4.48 -6.27 -19.31
C SER A 141 -4.69 -6.81 -17.90
N THR A 142 -3.62 -7.25 -17.25
CA THR A 142 -3.67 -7.97 -15.98
C THR A 142 -2.46 -7.61 -15.14
N ILE A 143 -2.62 -7.62 -13.81
CA ILE A 143 -1.51 -7.43 -12.87
C ILE A 143 -0.57 -8.64 -12.94
N LEU A 144 0.74 -8.39 -12.89
CA LEU A 144 1.77 -9.43 -12.73
C LEU A 144 2.25 -9.45 -11.27
N ARG A 145 2.31 -10.62 -10.66
CA ARG A 145 2.96 -10.86 -9.35
C ARG A 145 3.88 -12.07 -9.45
N ASP A 146 4.92 -12.07 -8.66
CA ASP A 146 5.93 -13.13 -8.67
C ASP A 146 6.44 -13.36 -7.25
N LEU A 147 5.57 -13.98 -6.44
CA LEU A 147 5.72 -14.03 -4.99
C LEU A 147 7.00 -14.76 -4.56
N GLY A 148 7.68 -14.24 -3.55
CA GLY A 148 8.76 -14.95 -2.84
C GLY A 148 10.10 -15.07 -3.56
N LYS A 149 10.29 -14.47 -4.75
CA LYS A 149 11.53 -14.66 -5.52
C LYS A 149 12.73 -13.85 -5.06
N ASP A 150 12.53 -12.55 -4.80
CA ASP A 150 13.65 -11.60 -4.71
C ASP A 150 13.92 -11.09 -3.28
N ALA A 151 13.00 -11.29 -2.32
CA ALA A 151 13.14 -10.78 -0.95
C ALA A 151 12.27 -11.55 0.07
N GLN A 152 11.96 -10.92 1.20
CA GLN A 152 11.21 -11.50 2.32
C GLN A 152 10.16 -10.52 2.86
N LEU A 153 9.16 -11.05 3.56
CA LEU A 153 8.18 -10.26 4.30
C LEU A 153 8.78 -9.64 5.58
N PHE A 154 8.03 -8.75 6.23
CA PHE A 154 8.48 -8.15 7.48
C PHE A 154 8.66 -9.21 8.58
N THR A 155 9.62 -8.95 9.46
CA THR A 155 9.82 -9.69 10.71
C THR A 155 9.42 -8.84 11.92
N GLU A 156 9.04 -9.46 13.04
CA GLU A 156 8.82 -8.76 14.31
C GLU A 156 10.04 -7.94 14.74
N ARG A 157 11.24 -8.46 14.49
CA ARG A 157 12.48 -7.76 14.84
C ARG A 157 12.59 -6.42 14.11
N GLN A 158 12.26 -6.38 12.82
CA GLN A 158 12.25 -5.14 12.04
C GLN A 158 11.20 -4.16 12.57
N LEU A 159 9.98 -4.64 12.87
CA LEU A 159 8.95 -3.77 13.44
C LEU A 159 9.34 -3.24 14.83
N ALA A 160 9.91 -4.07 15.69
CA ALA A 160 10.39 -3.67 17.01
C ALA A 160 11.50 -2.61 16.91
N ALA A 161 12.42 -2.75 15.96
CA ALA A 161 13.46 -1.75 15.71
C ALA A 161 12.86 -0.40 15.28
N VAL A 162 11.92 -0.41 14.35
CA VAL A 162 11.22 0.80 13.87
C VAL A 162 10.42 1.46 15.01
N ALA A 163 9.73 0.67 15.83
CA ALA A 163 8.96 1.18 16.96
C ALA A 163 9.83 1.73 18.10
N ALA A 164 11.04 1.20 18.27
CA ALA A 164 12.00 1.65 19.27
C ALA A 164 12.80 2.88 18.84
N GLU A 165 12.86 3.20 17.55
CA GLU A 165 13.61 4.35 17.05
C GLU A 165 13.06 5.68 17.60
N ARG A 166 13.97 6.56 18.01
CA ARG A 166 13.66 7.87 18.63
C ARG A 166 14.43 9.01 17.96
N ASN A 167 15.50 8.71 17.23
CA ASN A 167 16.27 9.69 16.50
C ASN A 167 15.55 10.05 15.21
N ILE A 168 15.11 11.31 15.12
CA ILE A 168 14.38 11.81 13.94
C ILE A 168 15.19 11.67 12.64
N TRP A 169 16.52 11.72 12.70
CA TRP A 169 17.38 11.52 11.53
C TRP A 169 17.36 10.08 11.02
N ASN A 170 17.14 9.11 11.90
CA ASN A 170 16.98 7.71 11.52
C ASN A 170 15.56 7.41 11.04
N VAL A 171 14.55 8.03 11.67
CA VAL A 171 13.14 7.95 11.22
C VAL A 171 12.97 8.57 9.83
N LEU A 172 13.59 9.72 9.60
CA LEU A 172 13.61 10.46 8.32
C LEU A 172 14.97 10.27 7.63
N SER A 173 15.34 9.01 7.42
CA SER A 173 16.65 8.62 6.87
C SER A 173 16.85 9.08 5.43
N TYR A 174 18.11 9.37 5.08
CA TYR A 174 18.59 9.51 3.71
C TYR A 174 19.08 8.14 3.23
N THR A 175 18.18 7.36 2.65
CA THR A 175 18.48 5.97 2.26
C THR A 175 19.35 5.90 1.01
N VAL A 176 19.21 6.83 0.06
CA VAL A 176 20.14 6.99 -1.07
C VAL A 176 20.69 8.41 -1.08
N PRO A 177 21.66 8.74 -0.20
CA PRO A 177 22.19 10.08 -0.11
C PRO A 177 22.96 10.48 -1.37
N PHE A 178 22.79 11.72 -1.83
CA PHE A 178 23.59 12.26 -2.94
C PHE A 178 25.08 12.27 -2.61
N ARG A 179 25.92 12.22 -3.65
CA ARG A 179 27.37 12.35 -3.50
C ARG A 179 27.71 13.64 -2.76
N GLY A 180 28.43 13.53 -1.65
CA GLY A 180 28.80 14.68 -0.80
C GLY A 180 27.80 15.00 0.31
N CYS A 181 26.71 14.24 0.47
CA CYS A 181 25.84 14.35 1.64
C CYS A 181 26.63 13.99 2.91
N PRO A 182 26.64 14.85 3.95
CA PRO A 182 27.35 14.57 5.21
C PRO A 182 26.62 13.53 6.07
N ILE A 183 25.37 13.20 5.73
CA ILE A 183 24.55 12.24 6.47
C ILE A 183 24.70 10.86 5.80
N PRO A 184 25.24 9.85 6.50
CA PRO A 184 25.39 8.50 5.95
C PRO A 184 24.03 7.81 5.83
N ALA A 185 23.95 6.82 4.94
CA ALA A 185 22.76 5.98 4.82
C ALA A 185 22.57 5.14 6.08
N ASN A 186 21.35 5.14 6.63
CA ASN A 186 20.94 4.21 7.68
C ASN A 186 20.30 2.97 7.05
N PHE A 187 21.03 1.86 7.01
CA PHE A 187 20.54 0.59 6.45
C PHE A 187 19.47 -0.11 7.30
N ASP A 188 19.30 0.33 8.56
CA ASP A 188 18.20 -0.12 9.42
C ASP A 188 16.91 0.70 9.20
N ALA A 189 16.92 1.67 8.28
CA ALA A 189 15.74 2.47 7.97
C ALA A 189 14.59 1.61 7.45
N LEU A 190 13.37 1.95 7.88
CA LEU A 190 12.13 1.26 7.50
C LEU A 190 11.98 1.08 5.99
N GLU A 191 12.40 2.07 5.20
CA GLU A 191 12.27 2.03 3.74
C GLU A 191 12.98 0.81 3.11
N TYR A 192 14.11 0.35 3.65
CA TYR A 192 14.78 -0.85 3.15
C TYR A 192 13.96 -2.11 3.40
N SER A 193 13.42 -2.26 4.63
CA SER A 193 12.58 -3.41 4.97
C SER A 193 11.22 -3.35 4.24
N TYR A 194 10.68 -2.15 4.00
CA TYR A 194 9.52 -1.93 3.15
C TYR A 194 9.79 -2.33 1.70
N THR A 195 10.95 -1.96 1.14
CA THR A 195 11.34 -2.31 -0.23
C THR A 195 11.44 -3.83 -0.41
N ASN A 196 11.82 -4.59 0.63
CA ASN A 196 11.77 -6.04 0.58
C ASN A 196 10.35 -6.58 0.34
N ILE A 197 9.30 -5.91 0.82
CA ILE A 197 7.91 -6.32 0.54
C ILE A 197 7.58 -6.14 -0.94
N HIS A 198 8.05 -5.06 -1.55
CA HIS A 198 7.88 -4.81 -2.98
C HIS A 198 8.50 -5.93 -3.82
N PHE A 199 9.75 -6.26 -3.52
CA PHE A 199 10.48 -7.33 -4.18
C PHE A 199 9.91 -8.72 -3.87
N TRP A 200 9.39 -8.94 -2.66
CA TRP A 200 8.76 -10.21 -2.31
C TRP A 200 7.45 -10.41 -3.07
N VAL A 201 6.62 -9.37 -3.26
CA VAL A 201 5.41 -9.50 -4.11
C VAL A 201 5.78 -9.64 -5.58
N GLY A 202 6.87 -9.01 -6.00
CA GLY A 202 7.40 -9.13 -7.35
C GLY A 202 6.51 -8.49 -8.42
N GLY A 203 6.81 -8.80 -9.69
CA GLY A 203 6.05 -8.36 -10.85
C GLY A 203 5.85 -6.84 -10.91
N ASP A 204 4.59 -6.41 -10.97
CA ASP A 204 4.22 -5.00 -11.07
C ASP A 204 4.53 -4.19 -9.81
N LEU A 205 4.64 -4.82 -8.64
CA LEU A 205 4.97 -4.15 -7.37
C LEU A 205 6.50 -4.03 -7.15
N ALA A 206 7.31 -4.81 -7.87
CA ALA A 206 8.75 -4.96 -7.62
C ALA A 206 9.56 -3.66 -7.78
N THR A 207 9.11 -2.74 -8.62
CA THR A 207 9.87 -1.51 -8.92
C THR A 207 9.13 -0.31 -8.34
N PRO A 208 9.79 0.57 -7.56
CA PRO A 208 9.14 1.74 -6.97
C PRO A 208 8.42 2.61 -7.99
N GLU A 209 8.96 2.79 -9.20
CA GLU A 209 8.30 3.55 -10.28
C GLU A 209 6.99 2.91 -10.75
N LEU A 210 6.82 1.64 -10.42
CA LEU A 210 5.73 0.78 -10.83
C LEU A 210 4.81 0.41 -9.66
N SER A 211 5.21 0.69 -8.42
CA SER A 211 4.62 0.09 -7.25
C SER A 211 3.38 0.83 -6.76
N GLU A 212 2.30 0.77 -7.53
CA GLU A 212 0.95 1.26 -7.17
C GLU A 212 -0.09 0.92 -8.27
N LYS A 213 0.14 -0.17 -9.02
CA LYS A 213 -0.62 -0.54 -10.24
C LYS A 213 -1.89 -1.36 -10.01
#